data_AF-A0A022S229-F1
#
_entry.id   AF-A0A022S229-F1
#
_cell.length_a   1.000
_cell.length_b   1.000
_cell.length_c   1.000
_cell.angle_alpha   90.00
_cell.angle_beta   90.00
_cell.angle_gamma   90.00
#
_symmetry.space_group_name_H-M   'P 1'
#
loop_
_entity.id
_entity.type
_entity.pdbx_description
1 polymer ?
#
loop_
_entity_poly.entity_id
_entity_poly.type
_entity_poly.pdbx_seq_one_letter_code
_entity_poly.pdbx_strand_id
1 'polypeptide(L)'
;MDADQLREHAHKMVDFIADYYKNIEQFPVLSQVQPGYLRELLPDSAPSRPESLQDVLDDVQTKILPGVTHWQSPDYFAYFPSNSS
;
A
#
# COMPACT_ATOMS: atom_id res chain seq x y z
N MET A 1 5.89 -7.90 -19.82
CA MET A 1 6.52 -6.63 -19.45
C MET A 1 7.87 -6.57 -20.11
N ASP A 2 8.15 -5.54 -20.89
CA ASP A 2 9.47 -5.24 -21.46
C ASP A 2 10.22 -4.20 -20.61
N ALA A 3 11.43 -3.81 -21.03
CA ALA A 3 12.28 -2.88 -20.29
C ALA A 3 11.70 -1.46 -20.21
N ASP A 4 10.94 -1.02 -21.22
CA ASP A 4 10.35 0.31 -21.25
C ASP A 4 9.12 0.39 -20.35
N GLN A 5 8.27 -0.64 -20.40
CA GLN A 5 7.16 -0.83 -19.47
C GLN A 5 7.65 -0.95 -18.03
N LEU A 6 8.75 -1.69 -17.80
CA LEU A 6 9.35 -1.77 -16.47
C LEU A 6 9.79 -0.39 -15.96
N ARG A 7 10.45 0.39 -16.81
CA ARG A 7 10.90 1.75 -16.44
C ARG A 7 9.71 2.64 -16.08
N GLU A 8 8.67 2.64 -16.91
CA GLU A 8 7.45 3.41 -16.66
C GLU A 8 6.80 3.03 -15.32
N HIS A 9 6.59 1.72 -15.10
CA HIS A 9 5.98 1.20 -13.88
C HIS A 9 6.83 1.46 -12.63
N ALA A 10 8.16 1.37 -12.75
CA ALA A 10 9.07 1.66 -11.64
C ALA A 10 8.99 3.13 -11.23
N HIS A 11 8.90 4.06 -12.17
CA HIS A 11 8.72 5.48 -11.84
C HIS A 11 7.40 5.72 -11.08
N LYS A 12 6.28 5.15 -11.55
CA LYS A 12 4.99 5.25 -10.85
C LYS A 12 5.04 4.66 -9.44
N MET A 13 5.74 3.53 -9.26
CA MET A 13 5.90 2.91 -7.94
C MET A 13 6.74 3.79 -7.00
N VAL A 14 7.83 4.40 -7.50
CA VAL A 14 8.65 5.32 -6.70
C VAL A 14 7.85 6.55 -6.29
N ASP A 15 7.07 7.13 -7.21
CA ASP A 15 6.19 8.27 -6.91
C ASP A 15 5.17 7.90 -5.83
N PHE A 16 4.54 6.72 -5.94
CA PHE A 16 3.61 6.21 -4.92
C PHE A 16 4.27 6.07 -3.54
N ILE A 17 5.47 5.50 -3.46
CA ILE A 17 6.19 5.32 -2.19
C ILE A 17 6.59 6.69 -1.60
N ALA A 18 7.08 7.61 -2.43
CA ALA A 18 7.44 8.95 -2.00
C ALA A 18 6.22 9.71 -1.44
N ASP A 19 5.08 9.64 -2.13
CA ASP A 19 3.84 10.25 -1.68
C ASP A 19 3.29 9.58 -0.42
N TYR A 20 3.45 8.27 -0.26
CA TYR A 20 3.11 7.57 0.98
C TYR A 20 3.90 8.13 2.17
N TYR A 21 5.24 8.23 2.08
CA TYR A 21 6.06 8.80 3.15
C TYR A 21 5.74 10.27 3.42
N LYS A 22 5.50 11.05 2.36
CA LYS A 22 5.13 12.47 2.48
C LYS A 22 3.84 12.68 3.26
N ASN A 23 2.89 11.74 3.16
CA ASN A 23 1.56 11.85 3.75
C ASN A 23 1.33 10.88 4.92
N ILE A 24 2.37 10.18 5.41
CA ILE A 24 2.23 9.09 6.38
C ILE A 24 1.58 9.53 7.70
N GLU A 25 1.83 10.77 8.12
CA GLU A 25 1.25 11.38 9.33
C GLU A 25 -0.27 11.60 9.24
N GLN A 26 -0.85 11.55 8.04
CA GLN A 26 -2.30 11.69 7.85
C GLN A 26 -3.05 10.37 8.15
N PHE A 27 -2.35 9.24 8.19
CA PHE A 27 -2.95 7.95 8.51
C PHE A 27 -2.97 7.73 10.03
N PRO A 28 -4.00 7.06 10.56
CA PRO A 28 -3.95 6.61 11.95
C PRO A 28 -2.79 5.62 12.10
N VAL A 29 -1.87 5.89 13.04
CA VAL A 29 -0.65 5.08 13.27
C VAL A 29 -1.00 3.59 13.43
N LEU A 30 -1.98 3.29 14.27
CA LEU A 30 -2.54 1.95 14.45
C LEU A 30 -3.74 1.77 13.53
N SER A 31 -3.73 0.67 12.78
CA SER A 31 -4.85 0.25 11.93
C SER A 31 -6.17 0.19 12.70
N GLN A 32 -7.25 0.69 12.08
CA GLN A 32 -8.59 0.77 12.70
C GLN A 32 -9.60 -0.23 12.11
N VAL A 33 -9.15 -1.13 11.23
CA VAL A 33 -10.01 -2.12 10.58
C VAL A 33 -10.37 -3.28 11.51
N GLN A 34 -11.44 -3.99 11.16
CA GLN A 34 -11.85 -5.20 11.87
C GLN A 34 -11.18 -6.46 11.27
N PRO A 35 -10.96 -7.50 12.08
CA PRO A 35 -10.52 -8.80 11.57
C PRO A 35 -11.45 -9.31 10.46
N GLY A 36 -10.85 -9.74 9.34
CA GLY A 36 -11.60 -10.27 8.19
C GLY A 36 -11.96 -9.26 7.11
N TYR A 37 -11.85 -7.94 7.37
CA TYR A 37 -12.30 -6.88 6.44
C TYR A 37 -11.80 -7.06 4.99
N LEU A 38 -10.52 -7.45 4.83
CA LEU A 38 -9.90 -7.52 3.51
C LEU A 38 -10.53 -8.61 2.63
N ARG A 39 -10.96 -9.73 3.23
CA ARG A 39 -11.62 -10.81 2.48
C ARG A 39 -12.94 -10.32 1.86
N GLU A 40 -13.65 -9.41 2.52
CA GLU A 40 -14.91 -8.86 2.00
C GLU A 40 -14.71 -7.88 0.83
N LEU A 41 -13.50 -7.32 0.69
CA LEU A 41 -13.15 -6.36 -0.35
C LEU A 41 -12.48 -6.97 -1.59
N LEU A 42 -12.00 -8.21 -1.48
CA LEU A 42 -11.26 -8.90 -2.54
C LEU A 42 -12.14 -9.96 -3.23
N PRO A 43 -11.89 -10.25 -4.52
CA PRO A 43 -12.58 -11.33 -5.21
C PRO A 43 -12.21 -12.70 -4.61
N ASP A 44 -13.16 -13.64 -4.65
CA ASP A 44 -12.97 -15.01 -4.14
C ASP A 44 -11.98 -15.86 -4.97
N SER A 45 -11.64 -15.40 -6.16
CA SER A 45 -10.74 -16.10 -7.08
C SER A 45 -9.83 -15.13 -7.82
N ALA A 46 -8.64 -15.60 -8.21
CA ALA A 46 -7.71 -14.82 -9.01
C ALA A 46 -8.33 -14.36 -10.35
N PRO A 47 -7.98 -13.17 -10.85
CA PRO A 47 -8.46 -12.68 -12.13
C PRO A 47 -7.97 -13.58 -13.27
N SER A 48 -8.84 -13.82 -14.26
CA SER A 48 -8.51 -14.62 -15.45
C SER A 48 -7.78 -13.84 -16.54
N ARG A 49 -7.70 -12.51 -16.38
CA ARG A 49 -7.09 -11.58 -17.33
C ARG A 49 -6.13 -10.65 -16.60
N PRO A 50 -5.13 -10.10 -17.31
CA PRO A 50 -4.26 -9.08 -16.73
C PRO A 50 -5.05 -7.85 -16.30
N GLU A 51 -4.66 -7.27 -15.18
CA GLU A 51 -5.10 -5.96 -14.68
C GLU A 51 -3.99 -4.92 -14.92
N SER A 52 -4.37 -3.64 -14.97
CA SER A 52 -3.37 -2.57 -15.12
C SER A 52 -2.64 -2.33 -13.79
N LEU A 53 -1.42 -1.76 -13.86
CA LEU A 53 -0.73 -1.34 -12.64
C LEU A 53 -1.54 -0.31 -11.85
N GLN A 54 -2.28 0.57 -12.55
CA GLN A 54 -3.08 1.60 -11.89
C GLN A 54 -4.18 0.97 -11.03
N ASP A 55 -4.92 -0.01 -11.57
CA ASP A 55 -5.97 -0.71 -10.83
C ASP A 55 -5.41 -1.35 -9.55
N VAL A 56 -4.21 -1.95 -9.64
CA VAL A 56 -3.53 -2.55 -8.49
C VAL A 56 -3.09 -1.50 -7.47
N LEU A 57 -2.55 -0.37 -7.90
CA LEU A 57 -2.15 0.72 -6.99
C LEU A 57 -3.36 1.36 -6.30
N ASP A 58 -4.47 1.52 -7.00
CA ASP A 58 -5.73 2.01 -6.44
C ASP A 58 -6.27 1.04 -5.39
N ASP A 59 -6.17 -0.27 -5.65
CA ASP A 59 -6.50 -1.32 -4.68
C ASP A 59 -5.58 -1.28 -3.45
N VAL A 60 -4.28 -1.02 -3.62
CA VAL A 60 -3.36 -0.81 -2.48
C VAL A 60 -3.81 0.38 -1.65
N GLN A 61 -4.13 1.51 -2.28
CA GLN A 61 -4.54 2.72 -1.58
C GLN A 61 -5.86 2.55 -0.82
N THR A 62 -6.84 1.90 -1.43
CA THR A 62 -8.21 1.83 -0.91
C THR A 62 -8.49 0.62 -0.04
N LYS A 63 -7.81 -0.51 -0.29
CA LYS A 63 -8.07 -1.78 0.42
C LYS A 63 -6.95 -2.17 1.37
N ILE A 64 -5.68 -1.81 1.07
CA ILE A 64 -4.53 -2.25 1.88
C ILE A 64 -4.14 -1.20 2.93
N LEU A 65 -3.91 0.06 2.53
CA LEU A 65 -3.45 1.11 3.43
C LEU A 65 -4.33 1.30 4.69
N PRO A 66 -5.67 1.23 4.63
CA PRO A 66 -6.50 1.33 5.85
C PRO A 66 -6.19 0.27 6.90
N GLY A 67 -5.72 -0.91 6.46
CA GLY A 67 -5.38 -2.02 7.34
C GLY A 67 -3.94 -2.04 7.84
N VAL A 68 -3.07 -1.15 7.35
CA VAL A 68 -1.66 -1.09 7.73
C VAL A 68 -1.52 -0.39 9.08
N THR A 69 -0.70 -0.95 9.96
CA THR A 69 -0.14 -0.19 11.09
C THR A 69 1.15 0.46 10.60
N HIS A 70 1.21 1.79 10.65
CA HIS A 70 2.25 2.57 9.98
C HIS A 70 3.50 2.70 10.85
N TRP A 71 4.33 1.67 10.88
CA TRP A 71 5.58 1.64 11.68
C TRP A 71 6.57 2.75 11.32
N GLN A 72 6.48 3.31 10.12
CA GLN A 72 7.33 4.43 9.67
C GLN A 72 6.74 5.80 10.02
N SER A 73 5.55 5.86 10.62
CA SER A 73 5.00 7.11 11.11
C SER A 73 5.94 7.67 12.21
N PRO A 74 6.21 8.99 12.22
CA PRO A 74 6.97 9.60 13.30
C PRO A 74 6.29 9.47 14.67
N ASP A 75 4.99 9.15 14.68
CA ASP A 75 4.19 8.95 15.89
C ASP A 75 4.08 7.47 16.33
N TYR A 76 4.84 6.57 15.71
CA TYR A 76 4.90 5.16 16.12
C TYR A 76 5.90 4.93 17.26
N PHE A 77 5.39 4.67 18.47
CA PHE A 77 6.19 4.44 19.68
C PHE A 77 5.97 3.06 20.32
N ALA A 78 5.33 2.13 19.61
CA ALA A 78 5.11 0.77 20.11
C ALA A 78 6.33 -0.15 19.83
N TYR A 79 6.51 -1.19 20.65
CA TYR A 79 7.56 -2.21 20.50
C TYR A 79 8.99 -1.63 20.31
N PHE A 80 9.68 -2.03 19.24
CA PHE A 80 10.99 -1.53 18.82
C PHE A 80 10.87 -0.92 17.41
N PRO A 81 11.70 0.05 17.02
CA PRO A 81 11.56 0.69 15.72
C PRO A 81 11.86 -0.29 14.58
N SER A 82 11.05 -0.23 13.52
CA SER A 82 11.28 -0.93 12.26
C SER A 82 12.08 -0.03 11.33
N ASN A 83 13.38 0.13 11.56
CA ASN A 83 14.20 1.10 10.82
C ASN A 83 14.17 0.88 9.30
N SER A 84 14.03 1.99 8.55
CA SER A 84 14.09 2.05 7.08
C SER A 84 15.05 3.15 6.64
N SER A 85 15.63 3.05 5.43
CA SER A 85 16.67 3.95 4.89
C SER A 85 16.39 4.39 3.47
#